data_AF-B0X0M6-F1
#
_entry.id   AF-B0X0M6-F1
#
_cell.length_a   1.000
_cell.length_b   1.000
_cell.length_c   1.000
_cell.angle_alpha   90.00
_cell.angle_beta   90.00
_cell.angle_gamma   90.00
#
_symmetry.space_group_name_H-M   'P 1'
#
loop_
_entity.id
_entity.type
_entity.pdbx_description
1 polymer ?
#
loop_
_entity_poly.entity_id
_entity_poly.type
_entity_poly.pdbx_seq_one_letter_code
_entity_poly.pdbx_strand_id
1 'polypeptide(L)'
;MSQLSRLTQNIRMLRTCSYLLRLYSTDSGSNQPRESFSEFRAREELKEQQQLLAQQQTPDQSSSTGGANQPEQEDPQVATVKDRILEASLAFVPSHGWSRQSLAKGAESVNYPTVTSGLFPRGGIEIVQFFHKRCNEQLVDYMKQEVGAPADPAAFAQKAIEVRLRMLIPYMKQWPQAMALMTLPQNVTIALSNVLTISDNICYYAGDRSVDFNWYTRRIGLAGIYKMTELYMLQDASPDYARTWSFLEHRVQEGSKMDSLLLKSEDATAQLQSAVSSVFSTARNILGMGFERR
;
A
#
# COMPACT_ATOMS: atom_id res chain seq x y z
N MET A 1 -14.89 -9.69 -6.34
CA MET A 1 -14.67 -9.26 -4.94
C MET A 1 -14.56 -7.75 -4.91
N SER A 2 -15.47 -7.08 -4.20
CA SER A 2 -15.63 -5.62 -4.25
C SER A 2 -14.39 -4.87 -3.76
N GLN A 3 -14.16 -3.67 -4.29
CA GLN A 3 -13.11 -2.72 -3.87
C GLN A 3 -13.08 -2.54 -2.34
N LEU A 4 -14.25 -2.61 -1.68
CA LEU A 4 -14.41 -2.55 -0.23
C LEU A 4 -13.74 -3.74 0.49
N SER A 5 -13.92 -4.97 0.01
CA SER A 5 -13.29 -6.16 0.61
C SER A 5 -11.75 -6.11 0.55
N ARG A 6 -11.19 -5.51 -0.51
CA ARG A 6 -9.74 -5.33 -0.69
C ARG A 6 -9.19 -4.19 0.16
N LEU A 7 -9.94 -3.08 0.28
CA LEU A 7 -9.63 -1.99 1.22
C LEU A 7 -9.64 -2.48 2.67
N THR A 8 -10.60 -3.32 3.06
CA THR A 8 -10.63 -3.93 4.40
C THR A 8 -9.42 -4.84 4.60
N GLN A 9 -9.01 -5.62 3.59
CA GLN A 9 -7.79 -6.44 3.67
C GLN A 9 -6.50 -5.62 3.76
N ASN A 10 -6.40 -4.47 3.06
CA ASN A 10 -5.25 -3.57 3.17
C ASN A 10 -5.23 -2.83 4.52
N ILE A 11 -6.38 -2.41 5.04
CA ILE A 11 -6.50 -1.83 6.38
C ILE A 11 -6.16 -2.89 7.45
N ARG A 12 -6.62 -4.14 7.28
CA ARG A 12 -6.21 -5.29 8.09
C ARG A 12 -4.70 -5.46 8.03
N MET A 13 -4.10 -5.45 6.84
CA MET A 13 -2.65 -5.60 6.65
C MET A 13 -1.88 -4.48 7.37
N LEU A 14 -2.30 -3.22 7.22
CA LEU A 14 -1.70 -2.06 7.87
C LEU A 14 -1.85 -2.09 9.40
N ARG A 15 -2.99 -2.57 9.92
CA ARG A 15 -3.24 -2.75 11.36
C ARG A 15 -2.44 -3.91 11.95
N THR A 16 -2.35 -5.05 11.27
CA THR A 16 -1.46 -6.16 11.66
C THR A 16 0.00 -5.76 11.56
N CYS A 17 0.40 -4.98 10.56
CA CYS A 17 1.78 -4.53 10.41
C CYS A 17 2.12 -3.48 11.46
N SER A 18 1.20 -2.56 11.80
CA SER A 18 1.33 -1.66 12.96
C SER A 18 1.31 -2.39 14.29
N TYR A 19 0.57 -3.49 14.42
CA TYR A 19 0.58 -4.34 15.62
C TYR A 19 1.91 -5.09 15.74
N LEU A 20 2.41 -5.69 14.66
CA LEU A 20 3.73 -6.32 14.62
C LEU A 20 4.85 -5.30 14.86
N LEU A 21 4.75 -4.10 14.29
CA LEU A 21 5.69 -2.99 14.54
C LEU A 21 5.54 -2.40 15.96
N ARG A 22 4.36 -2.40 16.59
CA ARG A 22 4.15 -2.01 18.00
C ARG A 22 4.61 -3.08 18.98
N LEU A 23 4.46 -4.36 18.64
CA LEU A 23 5.11 -5.45 19.36
C LEU A 23 6.64 -5.33 19.28
N TYR A 24 7.15 -4.71 18.22
CA TYR A 24 8.57 -4.45 18.00
C TYR A 24 9.07 -3.10 18.55
N SER A 25 8.18 -2.10 18.69
CA SER A 25 8.50 -0.73 19.05
C SER A 25 7.75 -0.32 20.32
N THR A 26 8.49 -0.30 21.42
CA THR A 26 8.23 0.33 22.72
C THR A 26 7.18 -0.29 23.66
N ASP A 27 7.76 -0.90 24.70
CA ASP A 27 7.64 -0.53 26.12
C ASP A 27 6.43 -0.99 26.95
N SER A 28 6.85 -1.57 28.07
CA SER A 28 6.19 -1.94 29.31
C SER A 28 4.93 -1.14 29.62
N GLY A 29 3.78 -1.80 29.71
CA GLY A 29 2.62 -1.12 30.28
C GLY A 29 1.25 -1.76 30.12
N SER A 30 1.11 -3.05 29.83
CA SER A 30 -0.14 -3.74 30.14
C SER A 30 0.09 -5.25 30.20
N ASN A 31 -0.36 -5.83 31.30
CA ASN A 31 -0.32 -7.25 31.57
C ASN A 31 -1.41 -7.94 30.74
N GLN A 32 -1.20 -8.06 29.42
CA GLN A 32 -2.05 -8.85 28.54
C GLN A 32 -1.29 -10.10 28.10
N PRO A 33 -1.94 -11.27 28.09
CA PRO A 33 -1.32 -12.52 27.62
C PRO A 33 -0.80 -12.31 26.19
N ARG A 34 0.41 -12.83 25.91
CA ARG A 34 0.99 -12.83 24.55
C ARG A 34 0.13 -13.73 23.66
N GLU A 35 -0.85 -13.14 22.98
CA GLU A 35 -1.73 -13.83 22.04
C GLU A 35 -0.92 -14.43 20.88
N SER A 36 -1.21 -15.68 20.52
CA SER A 36 -0.68 -16.29 19.29
C SER A 36 -1.21 -15.52 18.08
N PHE A 37 -0.43 -15.46 17.00
CA PHE A 37 -0.82 -14.79 15.77
C PHE A 37 -2.15 -15.32 15.19
N SER A 38 -2.41 -16.62 15.36
CA SER A 38 -3.69 -17.26 14.99
C SER A 38 -4.85 -16.78 15.87
N GLU A 39 -4.61 -16.53 17.15
CA GLU A 39 -5.60 -16.06 18.12
C GLU A 39 -5.95 -14.58 17.87
N PHE A 40 -4.94 -13.76 17.56
CA PHE A 40 -5.14 -12.37 17.16
C PHE A 40 -6.00 -12.27 15.88
N ARG A 41 -5.71 -13.12 14.87
CA ARG A 41 -6.50 -13.19 13.63
C ARG A 41 -7.95 -13.60 13.93
N ALA A 42 -8.15 -14.68 14.69
CA ALA A 42 -9.48 -15.16 15.06
C ALA A 42 -10.28 -14.10 15.85
N ARG A 43 -9.62 -13.35 16.74
CA ARG A 43 -10.24 -12.26 17.50
C ARG A 43 -10.68 -11.10 16.61
N GLU A 44 -9.85 -10.70 15.64
CA GLU A 44 -10.21 -9.63 14.70
C GLU A 44 -11.34 -10.08 13.75
N GLU A 45 -11.33 -11.33 13.28
CA GLU A 45 -12.43 -11.90 12.50
C GLU A 45 -13.74 -11.90 13.30
N LEU A 46 -13.67 -12.23 14.59
CA LEU A 46 -14.82 -12.26 15.48
C LEU A 46 -15.34 -10.84 15.79
N LYS A 47 -14.45 -9.86 15.97
CA LYS A 47 -14.83 -8.44 16.10
C LYS A 47 -15.52 -7.93 14.85
N GLU A 48 -15.04 -8.28 13.67
CA GLU A 48 -15.64 -7.86 12.41
C GLU A 48 -17.00 -8.53 12.18
N GLN A 49 -17.14 -9.82 12.49
CA GLN A 49 -18.46 -10.47 12.49
C GLN A 49 -19.42 -9.80 13.47
N GLN A 50 -18.97 -9.48 14.68
CA GLN A 50 -19.77 -8.73 15.65
C GLN A 50 -20.14 -7.34 15.15
N GLN A 51 -19.24 -6.66 14.44
CA GLN A 51 -19.48 -5.32 13.92
C GLN A 51 -20.45 -5.32 12.73
N LEU A 52 -20.38 -6.35 11.88
CA LEU A 52 -21.33 -6.59 10.79
C LEU A 52 -22.71 -6.98 11.32
N LEU A 53 -22.77 -7.80 12.38
CA LEU A 53 -24.00 -8.15 13.08
C LEU A 53 -24.60 -6.93 13.79
N ALA A 54 -23.78 -6.09 14.42
CA ALA A 54 -24.22 -4.86 15.08
C ALA A 54 -24.78 -3.83 14.07
N GLN A 55 -24.22 -3.76 12.85
CA GLN A 55 -24.75 -2.92 11.77
C GLN A 55 -26.07 -3.44 11.18
N GLN A 56 -26.36 -4.74 11.31
CA GLN A 56 -27.62 -5.34 10.87
C GLN A 56 -28.71 -5.30 11.95
N GLN A 57 -28.35 -5.05 13.21
CA GLN A 57 -29.26 -5.14 14.35
C GLN A 57 -29.74 -3.79 14.92
N THR A 58 -29.37 -2.65 14.35
CA THR A 58 -29.94 -1.35 14.73
C THR A 58 -31.13 -0.98 13.83
N PRO A 59 -32.39 -1.06 14.31
CA PRO A 59 -33.51 -0.38 13.67
C PRO A 59 -33.48 1.11 14.05
N ASP A 60 -33.93 1.94 13.10
CA ASP A 60 -34.10 3.39 13.23
C ASP A 60 -34.74 3.83 14.56
N GLN A 61 -34.01 4.60 15.37
CA GLN A 61 -34.60 5.59 16.26
C GLN A 61 -33.76 6.88 16.28
N SER A 62 -34.31 7.89 15.62
CA SER A 62 -33.87 9.28 15.67
C SER A 62 -34.08 9.89 17.05
N SER A 63 -33.03 10.45 17.67
CA SER A 63 -33.15 11.72 18.40
C SER A 63 -31.81 12.46 18.50
N SER A 64 -31.90 13.73 18.10
CA SER A 64 -30.95 14.84 18.14
C SER A 64 -29.91 14.85 19.27
N THR A 65 -28.63 15.02 18.90
CA THR A 65 -27.80 16.24 19.17
C THR A 65 -26.33 15.88 18.99
N GLY A 66 -25.65 16.51 18.03
CA GLY A 66 -24.21 16.37 17.79
C GLY A 66 -23.90 16.18 16.32
N GLY A 67 -23.49 17.26 15.64
CA GLY A 67 -23.14 17.28 14.23
C GLY A 67 -21.97 16.35 13.93
N ALA A 68 -22.28 15.11 13.58
CA ALA A 68 -21.36 14.21 12.90
C ALA A 68 -21.51 14.49 11.40
N ASN A 69 -20.46 15.05 10.79
CA ASN A 69 -20.31 15.11 9.34
C ASN A 69 -20.45 13.69 8.78
N GLN A 70 -21.64 13.34 8.32
CA GLN A 70 -21.81 12.25 7.36
C GLN A 70 -20.98 12.65 6.13
N PRO A 71 -20.18 11.75 5.54
CA PRO A 71 -19.55 12.05 4.26
C PRO A 71 -20.67 12.32 3.26
N GLU A 72 -20.84 13.59 2.88
CA GLU A 72 -21.74 14.02 1.83
C GLU A 72 -21.47 13.13 0.62
N GLN A 73 -22.46 12.34 0.21
CA GLN A 73 -22.36 11.55 -1.01
C GLN A 73 -22.23 12.55 -2.17
N GLU A 74 -21.01 12.67 -2.70
CA GLU A 74 -20.75 13.57 -3.82
C GLU A 74 -21.66 13.21 -4.99
N ASP A 75 -22.30 14.23 -5.58
CA ASP A 75 -23.14 14.06 -6.77
C ASP A 75 -22.34 13.32 -7.86
N PRO A 76 -22.83 12.21 -8.43
CA PRO A 76 -22.16 11.45 -9.49
C PRO A 76 -21.70 12.31 -10.68
N GLN A 77 -22.44 13.39 -10.98
CA GLN A 77 -22.08 14.32 -12.04
C GLN A 77 -20.81 15.11 -11.69
N VAL A 78 -20.68 15.56 -10.44
CA VAL A 78 -19.50 16.29 -9.95
C VAL A 78 -18.26 15.40 -9.96
N ALA A 79 -18.40 14.13 -9.55
CA ALA A 79 -17.31 13.16 -9.60
C ALA A 79 -16.80 12.95 -11.04
N THR A 80 -17.71 12.82 -12.00
CA THR A 80 -17.36 12.66 -13.42
C THR A 80 -16.61 13.89 -13.97
N VAL A 81 -17.04 15.10 -13.58
CA VAL A 81 -16.36 16.34 -13.96
C VAL A 81 -14.96 16.42 -13.34
N LYS A 82 -14.81 16.06 -12.05
CA LYS A 82 -13.50 16.00 -11.39
C LYS A 82 -12.54 15.08 -12.11
N ASP A 83 -12.97 13.85 -12.44
CA ASP A 83 -12.14 12.87 -13.15
C ASP A 83 -11.71 13.39 -14.54
N ARG A 84 -12.60 14.05 -15.29
CA ARG A 84 -12.25 14.65 -16.60
C ARG A 84 -11.20 15.75 -16.47
N ILE A 85 -11.31 16.61 -15.46
CA ILE A 85 -10.34 17.68 -15.23
C ILE A 85 -8.99 17.09 -14.81
N LEU A 86 -8.99 16.12 -13.88
CA LEU A 86 -7.77 15.44 -13.42
C LEU A 86 -7.04 14.73 -14.56
N GLU A 87 -7.79 14.05 -15.43
CA GLU A 87 -7.27 13.41 -16.63
C GLU A 87 -6.60 14.42 -17.56
N ALA A 88 -7.27 15.54 -17.85
CA ALA A 88 -6.73 16.60 -18.71
C ALA A 88 -5.51 17.30 -18.08
N SER A 89 -5.49 17.45 -16.75
CA SER A 89 -4.36 18.03 -16.01
C SER A 89 -3.06 17.24 -16.16
N LEU A 90 -3.11 15.93 -16.42
CA LEU A 90 -1.92 15.10 -16.59
C LEU A 90 -1.03 15.61 -17.73
N ALA A 91 -1.61 16.10 -18.83
CA ALA A 91 -0.86 16.64 -19.96
C ALA A 91 0.02 17.85 -19.59
N PHE A 92 -0.35 18.59 -18.54
CA PHE A 92 0.34 19.80 -18.09
C PHE A 92 1.33 19.56 -16.93
N VAL A 93 1.35 18.35 -16.36
CA VAL A 93 2.26 17.98 -15.27
C VAL A 93 3.74 18.12 -15.67
N PRO A 94 4.20 17.68 -16.86
CA PRO A 94 5.62 17.83 -17.23
C PRO A 94 6.11 19.28 -17.22
N SER A 95 5.24 20.23 -17.58
CA SER A 95 5.52 21.67 -17.62
C SER A 95 5.35 22.39 -16.27
N HIS A 96 4.27 22.10 -15.54
CA HIS A 96 3.85 22.88 -14.35
C HIS A 96 3.92 22.09 -13.03
N GLY A 97 4.37 20.84 -13.08
CA GLY A 97 4.49 19.94 -11.94
C GLY A 97 3.15 19.46 -11.41
N TRP A 98 3.18 18.87 -10.21
CA TRP A 98 1.99 18.41 -9.49
C TRP A 98 1.42 19.57 -8.65
N SER A 99 0.81 20.55 -9.33
CA SER A 99 0.43 21.83 -8.74
C SER A 99 -1.00 22.26 -9.10
N ARG A 100 -1.52 23.29 -8.40
CA ARG A 100 -2.80 23.93 -8.75
C ARG A 100 -2.77 24.57 -10.15
N GLN A 101 -1.61 24.94 -10.66
CA GLN A 101 -1.48 25.48 -12.01
C GLN A 101 -1.81 24.42 -13.07
N SER A 102 -1.39 23.17 -12.87
CA SER A 102 -1.74 22.05 -13.75
C SER A 102 -3.24 21.74 -13.71
N LEU A 103 -3.89 21.93 -12.55
CA LEU A 103 -5.35 21.83 -12.42
C LEU A 103 -6.08 22.94 -13.18
N ALA A 104 -5.64 24.19 -13.02
CA ALA A 104 -6.17 25.33 -13.74
C ALA A 104 -6.09 25.13 -15.27
N LYS A 105 -4.92 24.71 -15.76
CA LYS A 105 -4.69 24.46 -17.20
C LYS A 105 -5.47 23.26 -17.72
N GLY A 106 -5.59 22.20 -16.92
CA GLY A 106 -6.45 21.06 -17.23
C GLY A 106 -7.93 21.46 -17.36
N ALA A 107 -8.43 22.27 -16.42
CA ALA A 107 -9.80 22.79 -16.49
C ALA A 107 -10.04 23.63 -17.76
N GLU A 108 -9.12 24.56 -18.08
CA GLU A 108 -9.19 25.36 -19.32
C GLU A 108 -9.26 24.46 -20.56
N SER A 109 -8.47 23.38 -20.62
CA SER A 109 -8.44 22.48 -21.78
C SER A 109 -9.73 21.69 -22.00
N VAL A 110 -10.56 21.53 -20.96
CA VAL A 110 -11.87 20.85 -21.03
C VAL A 110 -13.01 21.87 -21.08
N ASN A 111 -12.72 23.14 -21.41
CA ASN A 111 -13.67 24.25 -21.48
C ASN A 111 -14.33 24.61 -20.14
N TYR A 112 -13.68 24.32 -19.01
CA TYR A 112 -14.10 24.81 -17.70
C TYR A 112 -13.30 26.06 -17.29
N PRO A 113 -13.93 27.01 -16.58
CA PRO A 113 -13.21 28.16 -16.03
C PRO A 113 -12.09 27.75 -15.07
N THR A 114 -11.03 28.54 -14.99
CA THR A 114 -9.90 28.30 -14.08
C THR A 114 -10.31 28.24 -12.60
N VAL A 115 -11.40 28.91 -12.22
CA VAL A 115 -11.97 28.85 -10.86
C VAL A 115 -12.45 27.44 -10.47
N THR A 116 -12.70 26.56 -11.44
CA THR A 116 -13.07 25.15 -11.22
C THR A 116 -11.94 24.36 -10.57
N SER A 117 -10.70 24.85 -10.60
CA SER A 117 -9.59 24.30 -9.79
C SER A 117 -9.87 24.34 -8.27
N GLY A 118 -10.82 25.18 -7.82
CA GLY A 118 -11.33 25.21 -6.45
C GLY A 118 -12.08 23.94 -6.02
N LEU A 119 -12.49 23.08 -6.96
CA LEU A 119 -13.06 21.77 -6.64
C LEU A 119 -12.06 20.80 -6.00
N PHE A 120 -10.76 21.13 -6.06
CA PHE A 120 -9.65 20.31 -5.57
C PHE A 120 -8.95 21.00 -4.39
N PRO A 121 -9.52 20.94 -3.17
CA PRO A 121 -8.99 21.66 -2.01
C PRO A 121 -7.54 21.27 -1.67
N ARG A 122 -7.16 20.01 -1.91
CA ARG A 122 -5.82 19.48 -1.63
C ARG A 122 -4.84 19.73 -2.78
N GLY A 123 -5.32 20.20 -3.93
CA GLY A 123 -4.50 20.62 -5.06
C GLY A 123 -3.75 19.47 -5.73
N GLY A 124 -2.44 19.63 -5.91
CA GLY A 124 -1.62 18.73 -6.75
C GLY A 124 -1.61 17.25 -6.32
N ILE A 125 -1.84 16.95 -5.04
CA ILE A 125 -1.92 15.56 -4.57
C ILE A 125 -3.12 14.82 -5.17
N GLU A 126 -4.21 15.51 -5.51
CA GLU A 126 -5.39 14.87 -6.11
C GLU A 126 -5.07 14.36 -7.52
N ILE A 127 -4.26 15.11 -8.27
CA ILE A 127 -3.70 14.67 -9.56
C ILE A 127 -2.83 13.41 -9.37
N VAL A 128 -1.96 13.40 -8.34
CA VAL A 128 -1.09 12.25 -8.05
C VAL A 128 -1.92 11.01 -7.69
N GLN A 129 -2.96 11.16 -6.87
CA GLN A 129 -3.85 10.07 -6.46
C GLN A 129 -4.64 9.53 -7.66
N PHE A 130 -5.17 10.41 -8.51
CA PHE A 130 -5.83 10.03 -9.75
C PHE A 130 -4.88 9.27 -10.69
N PHE A 131 -3.66 9.78 -10.87
CA PHE A 131 -2.64 9.11 -11.67
C PHE A 131 -2.32 7.71 -11.14
N HIS A 132 -2.16 7.54 -9.82
CA HIS A 132 -1.96 6.21 -9.22
C HIS A 132 -3.13 5.27 -9.48
N LYS A 133 -4.37 5.74 -9.31
CA LYS A 133 -5.58 4.96 -9.58
C LYS A 133 -5.58 4.46 -11.02
N ARG A 134 -5.37 5.37 -11.98
CA ARG A 134 -5.29 5.04 -13.41
C ARG A 134 -4.18 4.04 -13.72
N CYS A 135 -2.96 4.25 -13.24
CA CYS A 135 -1.86 3.32 -13.45
C CYS A 135 -2.15 1.94 -12.86
N ASN A 136 -2.80 1.87 -11.69
CA ASN A 136 -3.16 0.61 -11.06
C ASN A 136 -4.25 -0.13 -11.85
N GLU A 137 -5.23 0.58 -12.39
CA GLU A 137 -6.26 0.00 -13.28
C GLU A 137 -5.61 -0.56 -14.56
N GLN A 138 -4.75 0.22 -15.21
CA GLN A 138 -3.99 -0.23 -16.39
C GLN A 138 -3.11 -1.45 -16.10
N LEU A 139 -2.44 -1.48 -14.94
CA LEU A 139 -1.63 -2.61 -14.52
C LEU A 139 -2.48 -3.86 -14.32
N VAL A 140 -3.65 -3.73 -13.69
CA VAL A 140 -4.58 -4.84 -13.49
C VAL A 140 -5.08 -5.38 -14.82
N ASP A 141 -5.40 -4.52 -15.78
CA ASP A 141 -5.86 -4.95 -17.10
C ASP A 141 -4.75 -5.62 -17.91
N TYR A 142 -3.51 -5.13 -17.82
CA TYR A 142 -2.33 -5.82 -18.33
C TYR A 142 -2.20 -7.23 -17.72
N MET A 143 -2.23 -7.34 -16.39
CA MET A 143 -2.10 -8.63 -15.70
C MET A 143 -3.23 -9.60 -16.08
N LYS A 144 -4.47 -9.15 -16.24
CA LYS A 144 -5.58 -10.01 -16.69
C LYS A 144 -5.34 -10.62 -18.07
N GLN A 145 -4.72 -9.87 -18.99
CA GLN A 145 -4.41 -10.34 -20.34
C GLN A 145 -3.28 -11.37 -20.34
N GLU A 146 -2.32 -11.21 -19.44
CA GLU A 146 -1.16 -12.10 -19.29
C GLU A 146 -1.46 -13.36 -18.45
N VAL A 147 -2.67 -13.54 -17.90
CA VAL A 147 -3.07 -14.72 -17.10
C VAL A 147 -3.34 -15.91 -18.02
N GLY A 148 -2.30 -16.38 -18.69
CA GLY A 148 -2.13 -17.75 -19.15
C GLY A 148 -1.07 -18.40 -18.27
N ALA A 149 -1.45 -18.84 -17.06
CA ALA A 149 -0.62 -19.53 -16.06
C ALA A 149 0.90 -19.22 -16.15
N PRO A 150 1.41 -18.17 -15.48
CA PRO A 150 2.83 -17.81 -15.59
C PRO A 150 3.70 -19.00 -15.16
N ALA A 151 4.59 -19.44 -16.06
CA ALA A 151 5.51 -20.54 -15.80
C ALA A 151 6.51 -20.21 -14.66
N ASP A 152 6.77 -18.92 -14.42
CA ASP A 152 7.61 -18.42 -13.34
C ASP A 152 6.98 -17.17 -12.66
N PRO A 153 6.55 -17.27 -11.38
CA PRO A 153 6.04 -16.14 -10.61
C PRO A 153 7.04 -14.99 -10.46
N ALA A 154 8.35 -15.25 -10.42
CA ALA A 154 9.37 -14.24 -10.27
C ALA A 154 9.49 -13.39 -11.54
N ALA A 155 9.58 -14.03 -12.70
CA ALA A 155 9.54 -13.35 -14.00
C ALA A 155 8.25 -12.53 -14.20
N PHE A 156 7.09 -13.07 -13.79
CA PHE A 156 5.82 -12.33 -13.82
C PHE A 156 5.87 -11.07 -12.96
N ALA A 157 6.35 -11.19 -11.71
CA ALA A 157 6.47 -10.06 -10.80
C ALA A 157 7.44 -8.99 -11.31
N GLN A 158 8.58 -9.40 -11.86
CA GLN A 158 9.53 -8.51 -12.52
C GLN A 158 8.86 -7.74 -13.65
N LYS A 159 8.13 -8.42 -14.54
CA LYS A 159 7.48 -7.79 -15.69
C LYS A 159 6.37 -6.83 -15.27
N ALA A 160 5.56 -7.21 -14.28
CA ALA A 160 4.50 -6.35 -13.75
C ALA A 160 5.07 -5.07 -13.12
N ILE A 161 6.17 -5.17 -12.35
CA ILE A 161 6.86 -3.99 -11.80
C ILE A 161 7.43 -3.12 -12.93
N GLU A 162 8.08 -3.72 -13.93
CA GLU A 162 8.61 -2.99 -15.08
C GLU A 162 7.50 -2.20 -15.79
N VAL A 163 6.37 -2.84 -16.10
CA VAL A 163 5.20 -2.20 -16.73
C VAL A 163 4.69 -1.04 -15.89
N ARG A 164 4.55 -1.24 -14.56
CA ARG A 164 4.09 -0.19 -13.65
C ARG A 164 5.04 1.00 -13.58
N LEU A 165 6.35 0.77 -13.60
CA LEU A 165 7.36 1.82 -13.55
C LEU A 165 7.50 2.54 -14.89
N ARG A 166 7.33 1.85 -16.02
CA ARG A 166 7.31 2.47 -17.34
C ARG A 166 6.22 3.53 -17.50
N MET A 167 5.09 3.38 -16.82
CA MET A 167 4.02 4.40 -16.78
C MET A 167 4.49 5.73 -16.16
N LEU A 168 5.56 5.73 -15.35
CA LEU A 168 6.12 6.93 -14.72
C LEU A 168 6.99 7.74 -15.67
N ILE A 169 7.54 7.12 -16.74
CA ILE A 169 8.53 7.71 -17.66
C ILE A 169 8.13 9.11 -18.15
N PRO A 170 6.88 9.36 -18.61
CA PRO A 170 6.49 10.70 -19.09
C PRO A 170 6.56 11.79 -18.01
N TYR A 171 6.55 11.42 -16.73
CA TYR A 171 6.47 12.32 -15.58
C TYR A 171 7.74 12.29 -14.71
N MET A 172 8.79 11.57 -15.10
CA MET A 172 9.97 11.31 -14.26
C MET A 172 10.64 12.58 -13.73
N LYS A 173 10.70 13.64 -14.54
CA LYS A 173 11.29 14.93 -14.13
C LYS A 173 10.58 15.53 -12.90
N GLN A 174 9.27 15.36 -12.80
CA GLN A 174 8.44 15.90 -11.72
C GLN A 174 8.06 14.83 -10.68
N TRP A 175 8.49 13.58 -10.85
CA TRP A 175 8.15 12.49 -9.95
C TRP A 175 8.68 12.69 -8.52
N PRO A 176 9.89 13.25 -8.28
CA PRO A 176 10.33 13.58 -6.92
C PRO A 176 9.36 14.49 -6.17
N GLN A 177 8.75 15.46 -6.87
CA GLN A 177 7.73 16.34 -6.29
C GLN A 177 6.48 15.56 -5.88
N ALA A 178 5.99 14.65 -6.74
CA ALA A 178 4.84 13.78 -6.40
C ALA A 178 5.12 12.91 -5.17
N MET A 179 6.31 12.32 -5.09
CA MET A 179 6.71 11.54 -3.93
C MET A 179 6.74 12.38 -2.65
N ALA A 180 7.31 13.58 -2.70
CA ALA A 180 7.31 14.48 -1.55
C ALA A 180 5.88 14.77 -1.07
N LEU A 181 4.94 15.07 -1.98
CA LEU A 181 3.53 15.27 -1.64
C LEU A 181 2.91 14.03 -0.99
N MET A 182 3.24 12.82 -1.46
CA MET A 182 2.74 11.56 -0.89
C MET A 182 3.31 11.27 0.51
N THR A 183 4.53 11.70 0.82
CA THR A 183 5.15 11.48 2.14
C THR A 183 4.59 12.35 3.25
N LEU A 184 3.82 13.38 2.92
CA LEU A 184 3.17 14.23 3.94
C LEU A 184 2.26 13.38 4.85
N PRO A 185 2.20 13.65 6.17
CA PRO A 185 1.45 12.83 7.13
C PRO A 185 -0.03 12.61 6.77
N GLN A 186 -0.66 13.61 6.15
CA GLN A 186 -2.05 13.55 5.68
C GLN A 186 -2.27 12.64 4.45
N ASN A 187 -1.20 12.27 3.75
CA ASN A 187 -1.23 11.52 2.49
C ASN A 187 -0.56 10.14 2.60
N VAL A 188 0.36 9.96 3.56
CA VAL A 188 1.23 8.79 3.66
C VAL A 188 0.46 7.47 3.83
N THR A 189 -0.66 7.49 4.54
CA THR A 189 -1.51 6.31 4.75
C THR A 189 -2.14 5.82 3.44
N ILE A 190 -2.64 6.76 2.63
CA ILE A 190 -3.21 6.47 1.30
C ILE A 190 -2.11 6.00 0.36
N ALA A 191 -0.96 6.69 0.36
CA ALA A 191 0.19 6.31 -0.48
C ALA A 191 0.69 4.89 -0.15
N LEU A 192 0.79 4.56 1.14
CA LEU A 192 1.20 3.22 1.57
C LEU A 192 0.17 2.16 1.17
N SER A 193 -1.12 2.43 1.36
CA SER A 193 -2.20 1.54 0.91
C SER A 193 -2.12 1.25 -0.59
N ASN A 194 -1.81 2.27 -1.41
CA ASN A 194 -1.64 2.09 -2.86
C ASN A 194 -0.49 1.13 -3.19
N VAL A 195 0.64 1.23 -2.49
CA VAL A 195 1.81 0.35 -2.70
C VAL A 195 1.49 -1.08 -2.33
N LEU A 196 0.83 -1.27 -1.18
CA LEU A 196 0.40 -2.59 -0.73
C LEU A 196 -0.62 -3.21 -1.68
N THR A 197 -1.51 -2.39 -2.25
CA THR A 197 -2.48 -2.83 -3.27
C THR A 197 -1.78 -3.30 -4.55
N ILE A 198 -0.75 -2.58 -5.01
CA ILE A 198 0.06 -3.00 -6.17
C ILE A 198 0.69 -4.37 -5.88
N SER A 199 1.35 -4.51 -4.73
CA SER A 199 1.97 -5.76 -4.35
C SER A 199 0.97 -6.92 -4.24
N ASP A 200 -0.18 -6.68 -3.63
CA ASP A 200 -1.22 -7.71 -3.47
C ASP A 200 -1.76 -8.15 -4.83
N ASN A 201 -2.05 -7.21 -5.73
CA ASN A 201 -2.51 -7.53 -7.08
C ASN A 201 -1.47 -8.36 -7.85
N ILE A 202 -0.18 -7.99 -7.79
CA ILE A 202 0.88 -8.75 -8.48
C ILE A 202 0.96 -10.17 -7.91
N CYS A 203 0.97 -10.35 -6.58
CA CYS A 203 0.97 -11.67 -5.97
C CYS A 203 -0.26 -12.49 -6.37
N TYR A 204 -1.44 -11.86 -6.39
CA TYR A 204 -2.69 -12.51 -6.78
C TYR A 204 -2.64 -13.04 -8.22
N TYR A 205 -2.24 -12.20 -9.18
CA TYR A 205 -2.16 -12.60 -10.60
C TYR A 205 -0.97 -13.51 -10.91
N ALA A 206 0.10 -13.47 -10.09
CA ALA A 206 1.18 -14.44 -10.14
C ALA A 206 0.75 -15.86 -9.69
N GLY A 207 -0.47 -16.02 -9.16
CA GLY A 207 -1.00 -17.31 -8.71
C GLY A 207 -0.58 -17.71 -7.29
N ASP A 208 -0.13 -16.77 -6.46
CA ASP A 208 0.22 -17.03 -5.07
C ASP A 208 -0.99 -17.55 -4.27
N ARG A 209 -0.87 -18.78 -3.74
CA ARG A 209 -1.88 -19.42 -2.87
C ARG A 209 -1.48 -19.47 -1.40
N SER A 210 -0.43 -18.73 -1.02
CA SER A 210 0.04 -18.68 0.37
C SER A 210 -1.02 -18.09 1.31
N VAL A 211 -1.18 -18.64 2.52
CA VAL A 211 -2.18 -18.20 3.52
C VAL A 211 -1.58 -17.86 4.91
N ASP A 212 -0.27 -18.04 5.07
CA ASP A 212 0.46 -17.92 6.35
C ASP A 212 1.54 -16.83 6.33
N PHE A 213 2.58 -16.93 7.16
CA PHE A 213 3.69 -15.96 7.24
C PHE A 213 4.29 -15.62 5.86
N ASN A 214 4.35 -16.62 4.98
CA ASN A 214 4.79 -16.49 3.59
C ASN A 214 3.98 -15.44 2.79
N TRP A 215 2.67 -15.30 3.06
CA TRP A 215 1.81 -14.30 2.43
C TRP A 215 2.28 -12.86 2.72
N TYR A 216 2.65 -12.59 3.99
CA TYR A 216 3.12 -11.27 4.42
C TYR A 216 4.53 -11.00 3.91
N THR A 217 5.44 -11.96 4.03
CA THR A 217 6.82 -11.81 3.58
C THR A 217 6.88 -11.53 2.08
N ARG A 218 6.11 -12.25 1.26
CA ARG A 218 6.05 -12.01 -0.19
C ARG A 218 5.54 -10.61 -0.52
N ARG A 219 4.46 -10.15 0.12
CA ARG A 219 3.86 -8.84 -0.15
C ARG A 219 4.69 -7.66 0.34
N ILE A 220 5.24 -7.76 1.56
CA ILE A 220 6.13 -6.72 2.09
C ILE A 220 7.44 -6.70 1.29
N GLY A 221 7.98 -7.87 0.96
CA GLY A 221 9.17 -8.00 0.12
C GLY A 221 8.97 -7.37 -1.25
N LEU A 222 7.87 -7.70 -1.93
CA LEU A 222 7.56 -7.15 -3.25
C LEU A 222 7.27 -5.65 -3.22
N ALA A 223 6.56 -5.16 -2.21
CA ALA A 223 6.38 -3.72 -1.98
C ALA A 223 7.73 -3.00 -1.77
N GLY A 224 8.66 -3.63 -1.04
CA GLY A 224 10.02 -3.15 -0.86
C GLY A 224 10.82 -3.11 -2.16
N ILE A 225 10.77 -4.18 -2.96
CA ILE A 225 11.42 -4.25 -4.28
C ILE A 225 10.88 -3.15 -5.20
N TYR A 226 9.56 -2.98 -5.27
CA TYR A 226 8.93 -1.91 -6.03
C TYR A 226 9.46 -0.53 -5.61
N LYS A 227 9.45 -0.22 -4.31
CA LYS A 227 9.89 1.10 -3.82
C LYS A 227 11.38 1.36 -3.98
N MET A 228 12.24 0.36 -3.74
CA MET A 228 13.67 0.49 -3.99
C MET A 228 13.97 0.73 -5.46
N THR A 229 13.27 0.02 -6.35
CA THR A 229 13.44 0.17 -7.80
C THR A 229 12.93 1.54 -8.27
N GLU A 230 11.79 1.99 -7.77
CA GLU A 230 11.25 3.33 -8.05
C GLU A 230 12.24 4.43 -7.62
N LEU A 231 12.84 4.31 -6.43
CA LEU A 231 13.84 5.26 -5.95
C LEU A 231 15.13 5.22 -6.78
N TYR A 232 15.57 4.04 -7.19
CA TYR A 232 16.74 3.87 -8.06
C TYR A 232 16.51 4.53 -9.43
N MET A 233 15.32 4.34 -10.00
CA MET A 233 14.93 4.88 -11.30
C MET A 233 15.05 6.41 -11.38
N LEU A 234 14.89 7.12 -10.25
CA LEU A 234 15.01 8.59 -10.20
C LEU A 234 16.41 9.11 -10.49
N GLN A 235 17.44 8.32 -10.19
CA GLN A 235 18.84 8.69 -10.42
C GLN A 235 19.42 8.06 -11.69
N ASP A 236 18.65 7.21 -12.37
CA ASP A 236 19.13 6.49 -13.54
C ASP A 236 19.02 7.35 -14.80
N ALA A 237 20.18 7.68 -15.38
CA ALA A 237 20.31 8.39 -16.65
C ALA A 237 20.74 7.46 -17.80
N SER A 238 20.71 6.15 -17.61
CA SER A 238 21.02 5.18 -18.67
C SER A 238 19.93 5.15 -19.75
N PRO A 239 20.27 4.76 -21.00
CA PRO A 239 19.28 4.68 -22.08
C PRO A 239 18.17 3.69 -21.72
N ASP A 240 16.91 4.10 -21.91
CA ASP A 240 15.69 3.37 -21.52
C ASP A 240 15.71 2.82 -20.08
N TYR A 241 16.40 3.47 -19.14
CA TYR A 241 16.51 3.00 -17.75
C TYR A 241 17.10 1.58 -17.61
N ALA A 242 18.00 1.18 -18.51
CA ALA A 242 18.59 -0.16 -18.53
C ALA A 242 19.17 -0.60 -17.17
N ARG A 243 19.83 0.32 -16.43
CA ARG A 243 20.37 0.00 -15.09
C ARG A 243 19.28 -0.28 -14.08
N THR A 244 18.15 0.43 -14.16
CA THR A 244 16.97 0.19 -13.31
C THR A 244 16.41 -1.21 -13.54
N TRP A 245 16.34 -1.65 -14.79
CA TRP A 245 15.82 -2.99 -15.10
C TRP A 245 16.76 -4.11 -14.63
N SER A 246 18.08 -3.94 -14.78
CA SER A 246 19.05 -4.87 -14.19
C SER A 246 19.00 -4.87 -12.66
N PHE A 247 18.81 -3.71 -12.04
CA PHE A 247 18.62 -3.62 -10.59
C PHE A 247 17.38 -4.38 -10.13
N LEU A 248 16.24 -4.18 -10.83
CA LEU A 248 14.99 -4.88 -10.55
C LEU A 248 15.18 -6.41 -10.64
N GLU A 249 15.81 -6.89 -11.72
CA GLU A 249 16.09 -8.30 -11.92
C GLU A 249 16.88 -8.88 -10.74
N HIS A 250 17.98 -8.22 -10.33
CA HIS A 250 18.78 -8.66 -9.19
C HIS A 250 17.96 -8.70 -7.89
N ARG A 251 17.13 -7.68 -7.62
CA ARG A 251 16.29 -7.62 -6.42
C ARG A 251 15.22 -8.71 -6.39
N VAL A 252 14.61 -9.03 -7.54
CA VAL A 252 13.63 -10.13 -7.65
C VAL A 252 14.31 -11.48 -7.46
N GLN A 253 15.49 -11.68 -8.02
CA GLN A 253 16.28 -12.91 -7.83
C GLN A 253 16.71 -13.09 -6.36
N GLU A 254 17.16 -12.03 -5.70
CA GLU A 254 17.46 -12.05 -4.26
C GLU A 254 16.24 -12.38 -3.42
N GLY A 255 15.10 -11.74 -3.70
CA GLY A 255 13.83 -12.03 -3.03
C GLY A 255 13.41 -13.50 -3.17
N SER A 256 13.54 -14.05 -4.38
CA SER A 256 13.22 -15.46 -4.66
C SER A 256 14.16 -16.42 -3.94
N LYS A 257 15.46 -16.10 -3.87
CA LYS A 257 16.43 -16.89 -3.09
C LYS A 257 16.11 -16.85 -1.60
N MET A 258 15.87 -15.67 -1.03
CA MET A 258 15.50 -15.50 0.38
C MET A 258 14.24 -16.26 0.73
N ASP A 259 13.22 -16.19 -0.12
CA ASP A 259 11.99 -16.94 0.02
C ASP A 259 12.24 -18.46 0.05
N SER A 260 13.05 -18.98 -0.89
CA SER A 260 13.41 -20.40 -0.92
C SER A 260 14.23 -20.84 0.31
N LEU A 261 15.06 -19.97 0.87
CA LEU A 261 15.82 -20.23 2.09
C LEU A 261 14.89 -20.31 3.29
N LEU A 262 13.99 -19.34 3.44
CA LEU A 262 13.00 -19.30 4.52
C LEU A 262 12.08 -20.52 4.50
N LEU A 263 11.64 -20.96 3.31
CA LEU A 263 10.80 -22.15 3.14
C LEU A 263 11.55 -23.47 3.41
N LYS A 264 12.84 -23.54 3.06
CA LYS A 264 13.66 -24.74 3.33
C LYS A 264 14.06 -24.88 4.79
N SER A 265 13.92 -23.82 5.57
CA SER A 265 14.33 -23.78 6.96
C SER A 265 13.10 -23.67 7.89
N GLU A 266 12.30 -24.72 8.00
CA GLU A 266 11.32 -24.82 9.11
C GLU A 266 12.04 -24.58 10.46
N ASP A 267 13.27 -25.09 10.60
CA ASP A 267 14.14 -24.86 11.75
C ASP A 267 14.62 -23.41 11.93
N ALA A 268 14.92 -22.65 10.86
CA ALA A 268 15.39 -21.26 11.04
C ALA A 268 14.24 -20.30 11.35
N THR A 269 13.01 -20.58 10.90
CA THR A 269 11.85 -19.80 11.31
C THR A 269 11.51 -19.99 12.79
N ALA A 270 11.61 -21.23 13.29
CA ALA A 270 11.47 -21.53 14.71
C ALA A 270 12.63 -20.98 15.53
N GLN A 271 13.88 -21.12 15.03
CA GLN A 271 15.09 -20.64 15.71
C GLN A 271 15.18 -19.11 15.74
N LEU A 272 14.71 -18.38 14.72
CA LEU A 272 14.65 -16.91 14.76
C LEU A 272 13.61 -16.43 15.78
N GLN A 273 12.45 -17.08 15.85
CA GLN A 273 11.44 -16.76 16.88
C GLN A 273 11.96 -17.07 18.29
N SER A 274 12.67 -18.20 18.49
CA SER A 274 13.25 -18.56 19.78
C SER A 274 14.50 -17.74 20.13
N ALA A 275 15.32 -17.34 19.16
CA ALA A 275 16.53 -16.56 19.38
C ALA A 275 16.22 -15.10 19.68
N VAL A 276 15.22 -14.51 19.03
CA VAL A 276 14.76 -13.16 19.36
C VAL A 276 14.13 -13.12 20.76
N SER A 277 13.36 -14.15 21.12
CA SER A 277 12.78 -14.24 22.47
C SER A 277 13.82 -14.52 23.56
N SER A 278 14.88 -15.29 23.27
CA SER A 278 15.97 -15.55 24.20
C SER A 278 16.91 -14.36 24.39
N VAL A 279 17.28 -13.64 23.32
CA VAL A 279 18.07 -12.40 23.44
C VAL A 279 17.30 -11.35 24.23
N PHE A 280 16.00 -11.23 24.02
CA PHE A 280 15.15 -10.30 24.77
C PHE A 280 15.00 -10.71 26.24
N SER A 281 14.86 -12.01 26.55
CA SER A 281 14.75 -12.47 27.94
C SER A 281 16.09 -12.35 28.68
N THR A 282 17.21 -12.64 28.03
CA THR A 282 18.55 -12.44 28.59
C THR A 282 18.84 -10.96 28.81
N ALA A 283 18.53 -10.07 27.86
CA ALA A 283 18.64 -8.63 28.05
C ALA A 283 17.75 -8.14 29.20
N ARG A 284 16.53 -8.65 29.31
CA ARG A 284 15.60 -8.34 30.41
C ARG A 284 16.12 -8.82 31.78
N ASN A 285 16.75 -9.98 31.84
CA ASN A 285 17.36 -10.52 33.06
C ASN A 285 18.63 -9.76 33.47
N ILE A 286 19.47 -9.39 32.50
CA ILE A 286 20.68 -8.58 32.73
C ILE A 286 20.32 -7.16 33.19
N LEU A 287 19.20 -6.61 32.71
CA LEU A 287 18.69 -5.30 33.12
C LEU A 287 17.90 -5.31 34.44
N GLY A 288 17.84 -6.44 35.16
CA GLY A 288 17.26 -6.51 36.51
C GLY A 288 15.74 -6.29 36.59
N MET A 289 15.00 -6.43 35.48
CA MET A 289 13.54 -6.24 35.45
C MET A 289 12.73 -7.46 35.90
N GLY A 290 13.20 -8.12 36.96
CA GLY A 290 12.46 -9.16 37.69
C GLY A 290 11.68 -8.53 38.84
N PHE A 291 10.41 -8.16 38.62
CA PHE A 291 9.52 -7.83 39.73
C PHE A 291 9.08 -9.14 40.40
N GLU A 292 9.84 -9.62 41.38
CA GLU A 292 9.26 -10.42 42.46
C GLU A 292 8.42 -9.46 43.33
N ARG A 293 7.10 -9.59 43.27
CA ARG A 293 6.24 -9.13 44.37
C ARG A 293 5.80 -10.36 45.16
N ARG A 294 6.32 -10.48 46.38
CA ARG A 294 5.63 -11.13 47.50
C ARG A 294 4.32 -10.42 47.80
#